data_AF-A0A7V3JL91-F1
#
_entry.id   AF-A0A7V3JL91-F1
#
_cell.length_a   1.000
_cell.length_b   1.000
_cell.length_c   1.000
_cell.angle_alpha   90.00
_cell.angle_beta   90.00
_cell.angle_gamma   90.00
#
_symmetry.space_group_name_H-M   'P 1'
#
loop_
_entity.id
_entity.type
_entity.pdbx_description
1 polymer ?
#
loop_
_entity_poly.entity_id
_entity_poly.type
_entity_poly.pdbx_seq_one_letter_code
_entity_poly.pdbx_strand_id
1 'polypeptide(L)'
;MHQATQRTRIQVPSGGCPTGRRRFLTQVTAAAAVSIVPRQVLGGAGHIPPSEKITLAGIGTGGQGLQNLAIFQEFPEIQIVAVCDVNRESGGYLSWNWTQGKEQRVAGREPARRQVEGGYAQQKRSGTYRGCKAYADYRQLLAEEDVDAVMVATPDHTHAVITMAALKRGKHVYCEKPLTWSVYEARQVTEAARKAKVATQLGNQGQASQEARLVCEMIWDGAIGPVREVQVWSPARFWAWPTWEGRPKETPPVPDGLDWDLWLGPAPERPYHPAYHPWTWRNWWEFGTGLLGDLGCHKLSTVF
;
A
#
# COMPACT_ATOMS: atom_id res chain seq x y z
N MET A 1 -100.18 -16.73 26.10
CA MET A 1 -98.86 -17.09 26.65
C MET A 1 -97.97 -15.85 26.65
N HIS A 2 -97.45 -15.54 27.84
CA HIS A 2 -96.42 -14.56 28.28
C HIS A 2 -95.83 -13.52 27.30
N GLN A 3 -96.01 -12.21 27.61
CA GLN A 3 -95.07 -11.26 28.28
C GLN A 3 -93.90 -10.81 27.37
N ALA A 4 -93.83 -9.52 26.98
CA ALA A 4 -93.13 -8.40 27.66
C ALA A 4 -91.58 -8.60 27.64
N THR A 5 -90.66 -7.65 27.43
CA THR A 5 -90.62 -6.22 27.73
C THR A 5 -89.33 -5.59 27.13
N GLN A 6 -89.45 -4.32 26.74
CA GLN A 6 -88.52 -3.18 26.77
C GLN A 6 -87.00 -3.28 27.12
N ARG A 7 -86.25 -2.39 26.42
CA ARG A 7 -85.13 -1.51 26.85
C ARG A 7 -83.82 -2.23 27.27
N THR A 8 -82.61 -1.70 27.05
CA THR A 8 -82.07 -0.41 27.51
C THR A 8 -80.65 -0.21 26.95
N ARG A 9 -80.24 1.03 26.65
CA ARG A 9 -78.82 1.44 26.46
C ARG A 9 -78.08 1.43 27.80
N ILE A 10 -76.79 1.07 27.80
CA ILE A 10 -75.84 1.40 28.88
C ILE A 10 -74.53 1.95 28.28
N GLN A 11 -73.97 2.96 28.96
CA GLN A 11 -72.82 3.84 28.70
C GLN A 11 -71.42 3.19 28.91
N VAL A 12 -70.39 3.50 28.09
CA VAL A 12 -69.19 4.40 28.31
C VAL A 12 -68.19 3.85 29.37
N PRO A 13 -66.86 3.69 29.10
CA PRO A 13 -65.95 4.85 29.05
C PRO A 13 -64.71 4.82 28.13
N SER A 14 -64.22 6.05 28.01
CA SER A 14 -62.98 6.61 27.46
C SER A 14 -61.69 5.84 27.78
N GLY A 15 -60.81 5.74 26.79
CA GLY A 15 -59.39 5.43 26.97
C GLY A 15 -58.54 5.95 25.82
N GLY A 16 -57.71 6.96 26.10
CA GLY A 16 -56.35 7.17 25.57
C GLY A 16 -56.10 7.20 24.05
N CYS A 17 -55.73 8.38 23.55
CA CYS A 17 -54.81 8.57 22.41
C CYS A 17 -53.41 8.04 22.81
N PRO A 18 -52.51 7.57 21.91
CA PRO A 18 -51.94 8.41 20.86
C PRO A 18 -51.75 7.76 19.47
N THR A 19 -52.30 8.45 18.47
CA THR A 19 -51.69 8.82 17.18
C THR A 19 -50.83 7.80 16.42
N GLY A 20 -51.45 7.20 15.41
CA GLY A 20 -50.80 6.46 14.32
C GLY A 20 -50.18 7.37 13.25
N ARG A 21 -49.09 6.84 12.66
CA ARG A 21 -48.22 7.42 11.63
C ARG A 21 -48.99 7.84 10.37
N ARG A 22 -49.19 9.14 10.15
CA ARG A 22 -49.38 9.77 8.81
C ARG A 22 -49.45 11.30 8.94
N ARG A 23 -48.29 11.95 9.10
CA ARG A 23 -48.05 13.33 8.63
C ARG A 23 -46.60 13.71 8.89
N PHE A 24 -45.74 13.54 7.90
CA PHE A 24 -44.50 14.32 7.86
C PHE A 24 -44.05 14.52 6.41
N LEU A 25 -44.88 15.26 5.66
CA LEU A 25 -44.49 15.86 4.38
C LEU A 25 -45.24 17.19 4.24
N THR A 26 -44.85 18.19 5.03
CA THR A 26 -45.00 19.61 4.66
C THR A 26 -44.24 20.44 5.68
N GLN A 27 -43.03 20.90 5.31
CA GLN A 27 -42.33 22.11 5.73
C GLN A 27 -40.81 21.89 5.61
N VAL A 28 -40.28 22.01 4.39
CA VAL A 28 -38.90 22.48 4.21
C VAL A 28 -39.03 23.97 3.90
N THR A 29 -39.11 24.77 4.95
CA THR A 29 -38.72 26.17 4.88
C THR A 29 -37.24 26.20 4.52
N ALA A 30 -36.91 26.90 3.45
CA ALA A 30 -35.54 27.18 3.04
C ALA A 30 -34.83 27.98 4.13
N ALA A 31 -34.26 27.30 5.12
CA ALA A 31 -33.13 27.82 5.85
C ALA A 31 -31.95 27.73 4.88
N ALA A 32 -31.66 28.81 4.18
CA ALA A 32 -30.33 29.03 3.62
C ALA A 32 -29.36 29.12 4.81
N ALA A 33 -29.00 27.95 5.36
CA ALA A 33 -27.82 27.85 6.18
C ALA A 33 -26.68 28.27 5.26
N VAL A 34 -26.18 29.49 5.47
CA VAL A 34 -24.82 29.83 5.07
C VAL A 34 -23.94 28.88 5.86
N SER A 35 -23.77 27.67 5.33
CA SER A 35 -22.76 26.76 5.80
C SER A 35 -21.47 27.46 5.41
N ILE A 36 -20.81 28.04 6.41
CA ILE A 36 -19.42 28.43 6.28
C ILE A 36 -18.66 27.11 6.17
N VAL A 37 -18.68 26.54 4.97
CA VAL A 37 -17.89 25.38 4.64
C VAL A 37 -16.46 25.91 4.54
N PRO A 38 -15.53 25.44 5.39
CA PRO A 38 -14.16 25.93 5.36
C PRO A 38 -13.61 25.84 3.94
N ARG A 39 -12.81 26.82 3.50
CA ARG A 39 -12.16 26.81 2.17
C ARG A 39 -11.33 25.54 1.92
N GLN A 40 -10.98 24.82 2.99
CA GLN A 40 -10.30 23.53 2.98
C GLN A 40 -11.20 22.36 2.49
N VAL A 41 -12.51 22.52 2.60
CA VAL A 41 -13.52 21.52 2.23
C VAL A 41 -14.06 21.79 0.82
N LEU A 42 -14.02 23.04 0.34
CA LEU A 42 -14.49 23.43 -1.00
C LEU A 42 -13.38 23.52 -2.07
N GLY A 43 -12.13 23.24 -1.73
CA GLY A 43 -11.02 23.34 -2.69
C GLY A 43 -10.84 24.75 -3.26
N GLY A 44 -10.27 25.67 -2.48
CA GLY A 44 -9.80 26.95 -3.03
C GLY A 44 -8.59 26.75 -3.96
N ALA A 45 -8.29 27.71 -4.85
CA ALA A 45 -7.12 27.63 -5.72
C ALA A 45 -5.83 27.25 -4.94
N GLY A 46 -5.20 26.14 -5.34
CA GLY A 46 -4.02 25.56 -4.69
C GLY A 46 -4.28 24.63 -3.49
N HIS A 47 -5.54 24.34 -3.14
CA HIS A 47 -5.91 23.43 -2.05
C HIS A 47 -6.76 22.27 -2.57
N ILE A 48 -6.25 21.05 -2.40
CA ILE A 48 -6.96 19.82 -2.74
C ILE A 48 -7.73 19.36 -1.49
N PRO A 49 -9.08 19.38 -1.52
CA PRO A 49 -9.88 18.94 -0.38
C PRO A 49 -9.65 17.44 -0.14
N PRO A 50 -9.78 16.96 1.12
CA PRO A 50 -9.55 15.55 1.45
C PRO A 50 -10.35 14.55 0.60
N SER A 51 -11.54 14.91 0.16
CA SER A 51 -12.40 14.07 -0.71
C SER A 51 -11.90 13.90 -2.13
N GLU A 52 -10.96 14.75 -2.58
CA GLU A 52 -10.34 14.67 -3.91
C GLU A 52 -8.94 14.05 -3.86
N LYS A 53 -8.44 13.69 -2.66
CA LYS A 53 -7.16 13.02 -2.51
C LYS A 53 -7.28 11.53 -2.80
N ILE A 54 -6.26 11.00 -3.45
CA ILE A 54 -6.06 9.55 -3.59
C ILE A 54 -5.59 9.01 -2.25
N THR A 55 -6.38 8.13 -1.66
CA THR A 55 -6.02 7.41 -0.44
C THR A 55 -5.07 6.26 -0.77
N LEU A 56 -3.95 6.20 -0.05
CA LEU A 56 -2.86 5.25 -0.29
C LEU A 56 -2.60 4.42 0.98
N ALA A 57 -2.36 3.12 0.78
CA ALA A 57 -1.75 2.26 1.79
C ALA A 57 -0.36 1.79 1.37
N GLY A 58 0.60 1.81 2.30
CA GLY A 58 1.93 1.23 2.09
C GLY A 58 2.05 -0.18 2.65
N ILE A 59 2.43 -1.16 1.84
CA ILE A 59 2.61 -2.57 2.23
C ILE A 59 4.07 -2.95 2.02
N GLY A 60 4.75 -3.35 3.09
CA GLY A 60 6.21 -3.47 3.13
C GLY A 60 6.85 -2.12 3.44
N THR A 61 7.26 -1.93 4.69
CA THR A 61 7.81 -0.68 5.20
C THR A 61 9.19 -0.89 5.80
N GLY A 62 10.01 -1.68 5.09
CA GLY A 62 11.45 -1.74 5.25
C GLY A 62 12.15 -0.53 4.61
N GLY A 63 13.44 -0.67 4.30
CA GLY A 63 14.28 0.43 3.80
C GLY A 63 13.70 1.20 2.60
N GLN A 64 13.34 0.49 1.51
CA GLN A 64 12.75 1.11 0.32
C GLN A 64 11.33 1.62 0.58
N GLY A 65 10.52 0.84 1.31
CA GLY A 65 9.13 1.20 1.61
C GLY A 65 9.02 2.52 2.39
N LEU A 66 9.87 2.75 3.38
CA LEU A 66 9.91 4.02 4.12
C LEU A 66 10.30 5.21 3.24
N GLN A 67 11.22 5.03 2.28
CA GLN A 67 11.57 6.08 1.33
C GLN A 67 10.42 6.37 0.37
N ASN A 68 9.77 5.33 -0.16
CA ASN A 68 8.60 5.48 -1.02
C ASN A 68 7.50 6.23 -0.28
N LEU A 69 7.21 5.89 0.98
CA LEU A 69 6.24 6.61 1.79
C LEU A 69 6.59 8.10 1.94
N ALA A 70 7.87 8.41 2.22
CA ALA A 70 8.31 9.81 2.32
C ALA A 70 8.08 10.56 1.00
N ILE A 71 8.44 9.97 -0.14
CA ILE A 71 8.23 10.55 -1.48
C ILE A 71 6.72 10.72 -1.74
N PHE A 72 5.89 9.73 -1.43
CA PHE A 72 4.44 9.83 -1.61
C PHE A 72 3.81 10.93 -0.76
N GLN A 73 4.38 11.28 0.40
CA GLN A 73 3.90 12.39 1.23
C GLN A 73 4.19 13.78 0.63
N GLU A 74 5.11 13.88 -0.34
CA GLU A 74 5.40 15.13 -1.04
C GLU A 74 4.31 15.51 -2.05
N PHE A 75 3.50 14.54 -2.50
CA PHE A 75 2.38 14.78 -3.42
C PHE A 75 1.13 15.23 -2.64
N PRO A 76 0.67 16.49 -2.79
CA PRO A 76 -0.50 16.98 -2.07
C PRO A 76 -1.79 16.24 -2.43
N GLU A 77 -1.85 15.63 -3.60
CA GLU A 77 -2.94 14.78 -4.12
C GLU A 77 -3.08 13.46 -3.34
N ILE A 78 -2.05 13.04 -2.59
CA ILE A 78 -2.01 11.73 -1.94
C ILE A 78 -2.22 11.87 -0.43
N GLN A 79 -3.04 10.97 0.11
CA GLN A 79 -3.25 10.82 1.54
C GLN A 79 -2.92 9.37 1.95
N ILE A 80 -1.82 9.19 2.68
CA ILE A 80 -1.48 7.89 3.26
C ILE A 80 -2.36 7.69 4.51
N VAL A 81 -3.14 6.62 4.53
CA VAL A 81 -4.09 6.31 5.62
C VAL A 81 -3.76 5.02 6.35
N ALA A 82 -2.95 4.16 5.76
CA ALA A 82 -2.55 2.90 6.38
C ALA A 82 -1.15 2.46 5.95
N VAL A 83 -0.48 1.73 6.85
CA VAL A 83 0.77 1.03 6.59
C VAL A 83 0.65 -0.42 7.04
N CYS A 84 1.38 -1.32 6.37
CA CYS A 84 1.38 -2.74 6.65
C CYS A 84 2.80 -3.30 6.59
N ASP A 85 3.21 -3.98 7.66
CA ASP A 85 4.45 -4.74 7.69
C ASP A 85 4.34 -5.84 8.75
N VAL A 86 4.78 -7.04 8.38
CA VAL A 86 4.80 -8.22 9.24
C VAL A 86 5.71 -8.01 10.46
N ASN A 87 6.74 -7.17 10.33
CA ASN A 87 7.58 -6.71 11.41
C ASN A 87 6.96 -5.48 12.10
N ARG A 88 6.73 -5.58 13.41
CA ARG A 88 6.25 -4.46 14.23
C ARG A 88 7.25 -3.32 14.19
N GLU A 89 8.46 -3.62 14.64
CA GLU A 89 9.56 -2.68 14.78
C GLU A 89 10.86 -3.43 15.09
N SER A 90 11.90 -3.25 14.28
CA SER A 90 13.25 -3.73 14.59
C SER A 90 14.31 -2.99 13.77
N GLY A 91 15.57 -3.06 14.20
CA GLY A 91 16.72 -2.50 13.48
C GLY A 91 17.24 -3.40 12.35
N GLY A 92 18.34 -3.00 11.73
CA GLY A 92 19.05 -3.82 10.73
C GLY A 92 18.55 -3.66 9.29
N TYR A 93 17.53 -2.85 9.05
CA TYR A 93 17.07 -2.53 7.69
C TYR A 93 18.01 -1.53 7.05
N LEU A 94 18.55 -1.84 5.87
CA LEU A 94 19.39 -0.89 5.16
C LEU A 94 18.58 0.21 4.49
N SER A 95 19.00 1.45 4.70
CA SER A 95 18.59 2.59 3.88
C SER A 95 19.12 2.41 2.45
N TRP A 96 18.29 2.71 1.45
CA TRP A 96 18.67 2.71 0.04
C TRP A 96 19.21 4.05 -0.46
N ASN A 97 19.51 4.98 0.45
CA ASN A 97 20.10 6.25 0.05
C ASN A 97 21.53 6.03 -0.45
N TRP A 98 21.66 6.01 -1.78
CA TRP A 98 22.88 5.82 -2.54
C TRP A 98 24.01 6.79 -2.21
N THR A 99 23.70 7.96 -1.63
CA THR A 99 24.68 8.98 -1.24
C THR A 99 25.01 8.97 0.25
N GLN A 100 24.21 8.30 1.10
CA GLN A 100 24.36 8.33 2.57
C GLN A 100 24.93 7.03 3.18
N GLY A 101 25.37 6.08 2.34
CA GLY A 101 26.00 4.85 2.82
C GLY A 101 25.00 3.83 3.39
N LYS A 102 25.50 2.63 3.72
CA LYS A 102 24.74 1.47 4.20
C LYS A 102 24.24 1.66 5.64
N GLU A 103 23.58 2.76 5.94
CA GLU A 103 23.02 3.03 7.26
C GLU A 103 21.91 2.02 7.57
N GLN A 104 22.03 1.33 8.69
CA GLN A 104 20.96 0.51 9.23
C GLN A 104 19.98 1.40 10.01
N ARG A 105 18.70 1.21 9.76
CA ARG A 105 17.62 1.97 10.38
C ARG A 105 16.61 1.04 11.04
N VAL A 106 15.83 1.61 11.94
CA VAL A 106 14.65 0.97 12.51
C VAL A 106 13.52 1.05 11.47
N ALA A 107 12.89 -0.08 11.18
CA ALA A 107 11.77 -0.16 10.24
C ALA A 107 10.70 -1.15 10.72
N GLY A 108 9.61 -1.26 9.95
CA GLY A 108 8.40 -1.98 10.33
C GLY A 108 7.18 -1.06 10.41
N ARG A 109 6.01 -1.65 10.67
CA ARG A 109 4.71 -0.96 10.58
C ARG A 109 4.59 0.21 11.56
N GLU A 110 5.19 0.12 12.74
CA GLU A 110 5.10 1.18 13.76
C GLU A 110 6.02 2.37 13.44
N PRO A 111 7.31 2.19 13.09
CA PRO A 111 8.14 3.26 12.54
C PRO A 111 7.51 3.96 11.34
N ALA A 112 6.93 3.19 10.41
CA ALA A 112 6.28 3.73 9.22
C ALA A 112 5.07 4.59 9.58
N ARG A 113 4.20 4.11 10.49
CA ARG A 113 3.08 4.89 11.01
C ARG A 113 3.55 6.21 11.60
N ARG A 114 4.59 6.18 12.45
CA ARG A 114 5.15 7.39 13.07
C ARG A 114 5.75 8.36 12.05
N GLN A 115 6.42 7.85 11.01
CA GLN A 115 6.94 8.69 9.93
C GLN A 115 5.79 9.39 9.19
N VAL A 116 4.76 8.65 8.80
CA VAL A 116 3.59 9.20 8.10
C VAL A 116 2.88 10.23 8.97
N GLU A 117 2.58 9.89 10.23
CA GLU A 117 1.92 10.80 11.15
C GLU A 117 2.76 12.05 11.43
N GLY A 118 4.09 11.90 11.58
CA GLY A 118 5.01 13.00 11.77
C GLY A 118 5.03 13.97 10.58
N GLY A 119 5.06 13.44 9.35
CA GLY A 119 5.03 14.26 8.13
C GLY A 119 3.74 15.10 8.03
N TYR A 120 2.58 14.50 8.32
CA TYR A 120 1.31 15.24 8.31
C TYR A 120 1.13 16.17 9.50
N ALA A 121 1.69 15.83 10.67
CA ALA A 121 1.65 16.68 11.86
C ALA A 121 2.36 18.02 11.63
N GLN A 122 3.49 18.03 10.89
CA GLN A 122 4.22 19.25 10.51
C GLN A 122 3.39 20.19 9.62
N GLN A 123 2.40 19.66 8.91
CA GLN A 123 1.50 20.42 8.03
C GLN A 123 0.28 20.97 8.79
N LYS A 124 0.08 20.59 10.06
CA LYS A 124 -1.06 20.99 10.89
C LYS A 124 -0.64 22.02 11.93
N ARG A 125 -1.49 23.03 12.16
CA ARG A 125 -1.29 24.02 13.25
C ARG A 125 -1.23 23.39 14.64
N SER A 126 -1.91 22.25 14.83
CA SER A 126 -1.89 21.52 16.10
C SER A 126 -0.56 20.81 16.38
N GLY A 127 0.32 20.67 15.38
CA GLY A 127 1.53 19.86 15.48
C GLY A 127 1.27 18.38 15.72
N THR A 128 0.04 17.90 15.51
CA THR A 128 -0.38 16.52 15.79
C THR A 128 -1.26 15.98 14.67
N TYR A 129 -1.11 14.69 14.38
CA TYR A 129 -1.91 13.96 13.40
C TYR A 129 -1.99 12.49 13.82
N ARG A 130 -3.20 11.89 13.74
CA ARG A 130 -3.45 10.46 14.03
C ARG A 130 -4.43 9.85 13.04
N GLY A 131 -4.04 9.84 11.77
CA GLY A 131 -4.86 9.32 10.67
C GLY A 131 -4.24 8.14 9.93
N CYS A 132 -3.12 7.59 10.41
CA CYS A 132 -2.48 6.42 9.81
C CYS A 132 -2.65 5.19 10.69
N LYS A 133 -3.29 4.14 10.18
CA LYS A 133 -3.39 2.84 10.87
C LYS A 133 -2.21 1.94 10.51
N ALA A 134 -1.91 0.97 11.38
CA ALA A 134 -0.81 0.02 11.18
C ALA A 134 -1.35 -1.42 11.24
N TYR A 135 -0.96 -2.23 10.24
CA TYR A 135 -1.41 -3.61 10.06
C TYR A 135 -0.21 -4.57 9.98
N ALA A 136 -0.38 -5.79 10.47
CA ALA A 136 0.60 -6.87 10.27
C ALA A 136 0.34 -7.64 8.97
N ASP A 137 -0.94 -7.78 8.59
CA ASP A 137 -1.39 -8.56 7.44
C ASP A 137 -2.06 -7.65 6.40
N TYR A 138 -1.56 -7.68 5.16
CA TYR A 138 -2.12 -6.89 4.06
C TYR A 138 -3.56 -7.29 3.71
N ARG A 139 -3.96 -8.53 4.02
CA ARG A 139 -5.33 -9.01 3.79
C ARG A 139 -6.31 -8.34 4.73
N GLN A 140 -5.90 -8.07 5.98
CA GLN A 140 -6.69 -7.30 6.95
C GLN A 140 -6.77 -5.84 6.52
N LEU A 141 -5.63 -5.25 6.15
CA LEU A 141 -5.59 -3.88 5.61
C LEU A 141 -6.56 -3.72 4.44
N LEU A 142 -6.50 -4.61 3.44
CA LEU A 142 -7.37 -4.56 2.26
C LEU A 142 -8.85 -4.91 2.53
N ALA A 143 -9.17 -5.41 3.73
CA ALA A 143 -10.54 -5.71 4.14
C ALA A 143 -11.16 -4.56 4.95
N GLU A 144 -10.35 -3.86 5.74
CA GLU A 144 -10.81 -2.81 6.65
C GLU A 144 -10.69 -1.40 6.06
N GLU A 145 -9.68 -1.17 5.21
CA GLU A 145 -9.39 0.15 4.66
C GLU A 145 -9.93 0.28 3.24
N ASP A 146 -10.74 1.31 3.02
CA ASP A 146 -11.17 1.70 1.67
C ASP A 146 -10.15 2.67 1.07
N VAL A 147 -9.03 2.11 0.61
CA VAL A 147 -7.99 2.87 -0.11
C VAL A 147 -8.22 2.85 -1.61
N ASP A 148 -7.81 3.91 -2.31
CA ASP A 148 -7.82 3.97 -3.78
C ASP A 148 -6.63 3.20 -4.38
N ALA A 149 -5.49 3.26 -3.70
CA ALA A 149 -4.21 2.73 -4.18
C ALA A 149 -3.43 1.99 -3.08
N VAL A 150 -2.55 1.08 -3.51
CA VAL A 150 -1.51 0.48 -2.67
C VAL A 150 -0.12 0.67 -3.26
N MET A 151 0.85 0.89 -2.37
CA MET A 151 2.28 0.81 -2.65
C MET A 151 2.80 -0.51 -2.05
N VAL A 152 3.45 -1.35 -2.86
CA VAL A 152 3.98 -2.66 -2.44
C VAL A 152 5.51 -2.63 -2.52
N ALA A 153 6.19 -2.78 -1.38
CA ALA A 153 7.65 -2.80 -1.24
C ALA A 153 8.13 -3.89 -0.27
N THR A 154 7.49 -5.07 -0.35
CA THR A 154 7.86 -6.27 0.40
C THR A 154 9.03 -7.01 -0.28
N PRO A 155 9.49 -8.16 0.24
CA PRO A 155 10.41 -9.02 -0.52
C PRO A 155 9.77 -9.62 -1.79
N ASP A 156 10.59 -9.90 -2.82
CA ASP A 156 10.13 -10.27 -4.18
C ASP A 156 9.07 -11.39 -4.18
N HIS A 157 9.26 -12.42 -3.36
CA HIS A 157 8.37 -13.59 -3.30
C HIS A 157 6.92 -13.29 -2.87
N THR A 158 6.65 -12.10 -2.31
CA THR A 158 5.28 -11.70 -1.91
C THR A 158 4.65 -10.66 -2.84
N HIS A 159 5.43 -10.03 -3.73
CA HIS A 159 4.95 -8.96 -4.61
C HIS A 159 3.73 -9.38 -5.43
N ALA A 160 3.80 -10.54 -6.07
CA ALA A 160 2.75 -11.02 -6.97
C ALA A 160 1.43 -11.26 -6.22
N VAL A 161 1.47 -11.96 -5.08
CA VAL A 161 0.24 -12.30 -4.35
C VAL A 161 -0.45 -11.06 -3.76
N ILE A 162 0.32 -10.10 -3.25
CA ILE A 162 -0.20 -8.82 -2.73
C ILE A 162 -0.79 -8.00 -3.87
N THR A 163 -0.05 -7.85 -4.98
CA THR A 163 -0.51 -7.12 -6.17
C THR A 163 -1.80 -7.73 -6.72
N MET A 164 -1.87 -9.06 -6.87
CA MET A 164 -3.08 -9.74 -7.31
C MET A 164 -4.26 -9.51 -6.36
N ALA A 165 -4.04 -9.48 -5.04
CA ALA A 165 -5.07 -9.23 -4.05
C ALA A 165 -5.65 -7.80 -4.14
N ALA A 166 -4.80 -6.81 -4.43
CA ALA A 166 -5.20 -5.42 -4.64
C ALA A 166 -5.94 -5.23 -5.99
N LEU A 167 -5.40 -5.79 -7.08
CA LEU A 167 -6.02 -5.73 -8.41
C LEU A 167 -7.42 -6.37 -8.42
N LYS A 168 -7.60 -7.51 -7.75
CA LYS A 168 -8.92 -8.17 -7.61
C LYS A 168 -9.96 -7.30 -6.89
N ARG A 169 -9.52 -6.31 -6.10
CA ARG A 169 -10.37 -5.35 -5.40
C ARG A 169 -10.50 -4.03 -6.16
N GLY A 170 -9.98 -3.95 -7.39
CA GLY A 170 -10.02 -2.73 -8.20
C GLY A 170 -9.18 -1.58 -7.61
N LYS A 171 -8.11 -1.90 -6.86
CA LYS A 171 -7.22 -0.88 -6.29
C LYS A 171 -6.05 -0.60 -7.23
N HIS A 172 -5.65 0.66 -7.36
CA HIS A 172 -4.45 1.05 -8.08
C HIS A 172 -3.20 0.46 -7.40
N VAL A 173 -2.17 0.11 -8.17
CA VAL A 173 -0.98 -0.54 -7.61
C VAL A 173 0.31 0.12 -8.11
N TYR A 174 1.09 0.64 -7.17
CA TYR A 174 2.52 0.84 -7.37
C TYR A 174 3.24 -0.34 -6.70
N CYS A 175 4.02 -1.13 -7.45
CA CYS A 175 4.76 -2.26 -6.90
C CYS A 175 6.24 -2.11 -7.19
N GLU A 176 7.07 -2.18 -6.17
CA GLU A 176 8.53 -2.10 -6.29
C GLU A 176 9.09 -3.17 -7.20
N LYS A 177 10.28 -2.86 -7.71
CA LYS A 177 11.08 -3.80 -8.48
C LYS A 177 11.75 -4.83 -7.58
N PRO A 178 12.04 -6.03 -8.13
CA PRO A 178 11.47 -6.60 -9.36
C PRO A 178 9.97 -6.85 -9.20
N LEU A 179 9.20 -6.76 -10.30
CA LEU A 179 7.73 -6.85 -10.21
C LEU A 179 7.25 -8.16 -9.57
N THR A 180 7.93 -9.28 -9.86
CA THR A 180 7.55 -10.61 -9.39
C THR A 180 8.78 -11.50 -9.17
N TRP A 181 8.59 -12.62 -8.48
CA TRP A 181 9.64 -13.61 -8.25
C TRP A 181 9.86 -14.52 -9.47
N SER A 182 8.78 -14.83 -10.23
CA SER A 182 8.86 -15.65 -11.45
C SER A 182 8.28 -14.97 -12.69
N VAL A 183 8.68 -15.44 -13.87
CA VAL A 183 8.09 -15.02 -15.16
C VAL A 183 6.61 -15.43 -15.26
N TYR A 184 6.25 -16.58 -14.66
CA TYR A 184 4.85 -17.02 -14.60
C TYR A 184 4.00 -15.99 -13.86
N GLU A 185 4.44 -15.57 -12.67
CA GLU A 185 3.75 -14.53 -11.90
C GLU A 185 3.63 -13.21 -12.68
N ALA A 186 4.68 -12.77 -13.37
CA ALA A 186 4.63 -11.55 -14.19
C ALA A 186 3.52 -11.61 -15.24
N ARG A 187 3.36 -12.76 -15.91
CA ARG A 187 2.28 -13.00 -16.88
C ARG A 187 0.91 -12.97 -16.20
N GLN A 188 0.77 -13.60 -15.03
CA GLN A 188 -0.49 -13.61 -14.28
C GLN A 188 -0.90 -12.20 -13.80
N VAL A 189 0.07 -11.43 -13.26
CA VAL A 189 -0.14 -10.04 -12.83
C VAL A 189 -0.53 -9.17 -14.03
N THR A 190 0.11 -9.35 -15.18
CA THR A 190 -0.23 -8.62 -16.42
C THR A 190 -1.69 -8.85 -16.82
N GLU A 191 -2.15 -10.10 -16.83
CA GLU A 191 -3.53 -10.43 -17.19
C GLU A 191 -4.53 -9.90 -16.15
N ALA A 192 -4.18 -9.93 -14.87
CA ALA A 192 -5.03 -9.36 -13.82
C ALA A 192 -5.13 -7.83 -13.94
N ALA A 193 -4.02 -7.14 -14.22
CA ALA A 193 -3.99 -5.68 -14.38
C ALA A 193 -4.86 -5.24 -15.57
N ARG A 194 -4.75 -5.94 -16.71
CA ARG A 194 -5.59 -5.70 -17.90
C ARG A 194 -7.08 -5.84 -17.60
N LYS A 195 -7.47 -6.81 -16.77
CA LYS A 195 -8.86 -7.04 -16.38
C LYS A 195 -9.37 -6.02 -15.36
N ALA A 196 -8.52 -5.62 -14.42
CA ALA A 196 -8.88 -4.70 -13.35
C ALA A 196 -9.13 -3.27 -13.86
N LYS A 197 -8.51 -2.87 -14.98
CA LYS A 197 -8.64 -1.53 -15.58
C LYS A 197 -8.31 -0.40 -14.62
N VAL A 198 -7.32 -0.64 -13.76
CA VAL A 198 -6.76 0.32 -12.81
C VAL A 198 -5.37 0.74 -13.28
N ALA A 199 -4.94 1.94 -12.89
CA ALA A 199 -3.54 2.33 -13.02
C ALA A 199 -2.62 1.39 -12.23
N THR A 200 -1.56 0.93 -12.89
CA THR A 200 -0.50 0.13 -12.30
C THR A 200 0.86 0.67 -12.69
N GLN A 201 1.82 0.68 -11.77
CA GLN A 201 3.18 1.13 -12.03
C GLN A 201 4.20 0.22 -11.33
N LEU A 202 5.23 -0.17 -12.07
CA LEU A 202 6.43 -0.78 -11.50
C LEU A 202 7.34 0.32 -10.94
N GLY A 203 7.84 0.13 -9.72
CA GLY A 203 8.78 1.01 -9.03
C GLY A 203 10.19 0.96 -9.58
N ASN A 204 10.33 1.15 -10.90
CA ASN A 204 11.60 1.29 -11.58
C ASN A 204 11.87 2.76 -11.90
N GLN A 205 12.08 3.56 -10.84
CA GLN A 205 12.14 5.02 -10.89
C GLN A 205 13.21 5.57 -11.83
N GLY A 206 14.31 4.84 -12.05
CA GLY A 206 15.36 5.24 -12.99
C GLY A 206 14.85 5.42 -14.43
N GLN A 207 13.79 4.71 -14.83
CA GLN A 207 13.18 4.84 -16.16
C GLN A 207 12.40 6.15 -16.35
N ALA A 208 12.09 6.87 -15.26
CA ALA A 208 11.42 8.16 -15.31
C ALA A 208 12.42 9.34 -15.38
N SER A 209 13.73 9.08 -15.43
CA SER A 209 14.76 10.12 -15.47
C SER A 209 14.90 10.76 -16.85
N GLN A 210 15.46 11.97 -16.89
CA GLN A 210 15.72 12.67 -18.15
C GLN A 210 16.76 11.93 -19.00
N GLU A 211 17.77 11.35 -18.35
CA GLU A 211 18.83 10.58 -19.01
C GLU A 211 18.27 9.34 -19.70
N ALA A 212 17.36 8.61 -19.05
CA ALA A 212 16.70 7.46 -19.66
C ALA A 212 15.89 7.87 -20.89
N ARG A 213 15.12 8.96 -20.80
CA ARG A 213 14.34 9.49 -21.93
C ARG A 213 15.21 9.87 -23.12
N LEU A 214 16.31 10.60 -22.87
CA LEU A 214 17.24 11.01 -23.93
C LEU A 214 17.86 9.81 -24.66
N VAL A 215 18.21 8.74 -23.94
CA VAL A 215 18.72 7.51 -24.56
C VAL A 215 17.66 6.88 -25.46
N CYS A 216 16.41 6.76 -25.00
CA CYS A 216 15.32 6.24 -25.82
C CYS A 216 15.07 7.10 -27.06
N GLU A 217 15.05 8.43 -26.91
CA GLU A 217 14.88 9.38 -28.01
C GLU A 217 15.98 9.23 -29.07
N MET A 218 17.25 9.14 -28.66
CA MET A 218 18.36 8.93 -29.59
C MET A 218 18.23 7.60 -30.36
N ILE A 219 17.75 6.54 -29.71
CA ILE A 219 17.52 5.23 -30.35
C ILE A 219 16.35 5.33 -31.33
N TRP A 220 15.22 5.89 -30.92
CA TRP A 220 14.00 5.97 -31.73
C TRP A 220 14.12 6.92 -32.92
N ASP A 221 14.88 8.01 -32.79
CA ASP A 221 15.21 8.93 -33.88
C ASP A 221 16.19 8.30 -34.90
N GLY A 222 16.86 7.21 -34.53
CA GLY A 222 17.88 6.57 -35.36
C GLY A 222 19.22 7.31 -35.36
N ALA A 223 19.44 8.21 -34.40
CA ALA A 223 20.65 9.05 -34.31
C ALA A 223 21.96 8.24 -34.22
N ILE A 224 21.90 7.01 -33.70
CA ILE A 224 23.05 6.09 -33.60
C ILE A 224 22.99 4.92 -34.60
N GLY A 225 22.04 4.93 -35.53
CA GLY A 225 21.72 3.80 -36.39
C GLY A 225 21.12 2.61 -35.62
N PRO A 226 20.95 1.45 -36.28
CA PRO A 226 20.41 0.26 -35.63
C PRO A 226 21.31 -0.23 -34.48
N VAL A 227 20.74 -0.36 -33.28
CA VAL A 227 21.43 -0.93 -32.11
C VAL A 227 21.87 -2.37 -32.41
N ARG A 228 23.18 -2.65 -32.29
CA ARG A 228 23.76 -3.99 -32.53
C ARG A 228 24.20 -4.72 -31.27
N GLU A 229 24.57 -3.97 -30.23
CA GLU A 229 25.10 -4.51 -28.99
C GLU A 229 24.76 -3.58 -27.82
N VAL A 230 24.42 -4.17 -26.68
CA VAL A 230 24.21 -3.45 -25.42
C VAL A 230 25.06 -4.12 -24.35
N GLN A 231 25.99 -3.36 -23.75
CA GLN A 231 26.83 -3.83 -22.67
C GLN A 231 26.37 -3.22 -21.35
N VAL A 232 25.93 -4.08 -20.43
CA VAL A 232 25.50 -3.67 -19.09
C VAL A 232 26.30 -4.45 -18.05
N TRP A 233 26.88 -3.73 -17.10
CA TRP A 233 27.64 -4.32 -16.01
C TRP A 233 27.06 -3.93 -14.65
N SER A 234 27.17 -4.86 -13.70
CA SER A 234 26.97 -4.57 -12.28
C SER A 234 28.09 -5.21 -11.47
N PRO A 235 28.69 -4.50 -10.49
CA PRO A 235 29.60 -5.15 -9.57
C PRO A 235 28.86 -6.22 -8.78
N ALA A 236 29.59 -7.24 -8.32
CA ALA A 236 29.05 -8.22 -7.39
C ALA A 236 28.49 -7.51 -6.15
N ARG A 237 27.23 -7.80 -5.81
CA ARG A 237 26.56 -7.29 -4.63
C ARG A 237 25.81 -8.43 -3.97
N PHE A 238 26.55 -9.23 -3.21
CA PHE A 238 25.98 -10.26 -2.38
C PHE A 238 26.46 -10.10 -0.95
N TRP A 239 25.53 -10.31 -0.02
CA TRP A 239 25.72 -10.10 1.41
C TRP A 239 26.43 -11.30 2.05
N ALA A 240 26.99 -11.09 3.24
CA ALA A 240 28.00 -11.92 3.89
C ALA A 240 27.62 -13.39 4.26
N TRP A 241 26.59 -13.98 3.66
CA TRP A 241 26.34 -15.41 3.80
C TRP A 241 26.96 -16.20 2.63
N PRO A 242 27.84 -17.18 2.89
CA PRO A 242 28.39 -18.04 1.85
C PRO A 242 27.27 -18.92 1.28
N THR A 243 26.70 -18.53 0.15
CA THR A 243 25.61 -19.28 -0.51
C THR A 243 26.01 -20.72 -0.89
N TRP A 244 27.32 -21.03 -0.90
CA TRP A 244 27.87 -22.37 -1.14
C TRP A 244 27.78 -23.32 0.06
N GLU A 245 27.54 -22.83 1.28
CA GLU A 245 27.39 -23.68 2.48
C GLU A 245 25.96 -24.18 2.69
N GLY A 246 25.05 -23.81 1.78
CA GLY A 246 23.64 -24.15 1.87
C GLY A 246 22.89 -23.28 2.89
N ARG A 247 21.72 -23.79 3.32
CA ARG A 247 20.88 -23.10 4.29
C ARG A 247 21.47 -23.23 5.70
N PRO A 248 21.30 -22.21 6.57
CA PRO A 248 21.63 -22.34 7.98
C PRO A 248 20.92 -23.55 8.59
N LYS A 249 21.60 -24.23 9.51
CA LYS A 249 21.05 -25.40 10.22
C LYS A 249 20.43 -25.01 11.55
N GLU A 250 20.83 -23.85 12.07
CA GLU A 250 20.32 -23.28 13.30
C GLU A 250 18.88 -22.79 13.09
N THR A 251 18.07 -22.94 14.13
CA THR A 251 16.67 -22.49 14.14
C THR A 251 16.45 -21.56 15.34
N PRO A 252 17.07 -20.36 15.34
CA PRO A 252 16.87 -19.40 16.41
C PRO A 252 15.38 -19.02 16.51
N PRO A 253 14.91 -18.59 17.69
CA PRO A 253 13.53 -18.15 17.84
C PRO A 253 13.25 -16.93 16.94
N VAL A 254 12.00 -16.83 16.49
CA VAL A 254 11.51 -15.65 15.77
C VAL A 254 11.63 -14.42 16.68
N PRO A 255 12.21 -13.30 16.22
CA PRO A 255 12.30 -12.07 17.00
C PRO A 255 10.91 -11.56 17.40
N ASP A 256 10.81 -10.97 18.60
CA ASP A 256 9.57 -10.36 19.06
C ASP A 256 9.07 -9.30 18.07
N GLY A 257 7.77 -9.34 17.76
CA GLY A 257 7.12 -8.43 16.83
C GLY A 257 7.25 -8.79 15.35
N LEU A 258 8.02 -9.82 14.97
CA LEU A 258 8.04 -10.34 13.60
C LEU A 258 7.05 -11.49 13.43
N ASP A 259 6.09 -11.33 12.52
CA ASP A 259 5.26 -12.45 12.09
C ASP A 259 5.95 -13.23 10.95
N TRP A 260 6.54 -14.37 11.30
CA TRP A 260 7.35 -15.15 10.37
C TRP A 260 6.51 -15.91 9.33
N ASP A 261 5.32 -16.39 9.70
CA ASP A 261 4.43 -17.08 8.76
C ASP A 261 3.93 -16.11 7.68
N LEU A 262 3.51 -14.92 8.10
CA LEU A 262 3.16 -13.86 7.16
C LEU A 262 4.35 -13.40 6.31
N TRP A 263 5.57 -13.37 6.87
CA TRP A 263 6.77 -13.03 6.13
C TRP A 263 7.11 -14.07 5.04
N LEU A 264 7.01 -15.36 5.35
CA LEU A 264 7.22 -16.45 4.38
C LEU A 264 6.20 -16.38 3.24
N GLY A 265 4.95 -16.03 3.56
CA GLY A 265 3.89 -15.86 2.58
C GLY A 265 3.74 -17.11 1.67
N PRO A 266 3.91 -17.00 0.35
CA PRO A 266 3.79 -18.15 -0.55
C PRO A 266 5.06 -19.02 -0.63
N ALA A 267 6.16 -18.64 0.02
CA ALA A 267 7.39 -19.41 -0.01
C ALA A 267 7.28 -20.70 0.83
N PRO A 268 8.06 -21.75 0.52
CA PRO A 268 8.05 -22.97 1.32
C PRO A 268 8.38 -22.72 2.79
N GLU A 269 7.63 -23.37 3.67
CA GLU A 269 7.82 -23.31 5.13
C GLU A 269 9.28 -23.59 5.50
N ARG A 270 9.83 -22.75 6.40
CA ARG A 270 11.13 -23.01 7.04
C ARG A 270 11.26 -22.25 8.36
N PRO A 271 12.16 -22.68 9.26
CA PRO A 271 12.48 -21.92 10.46
C PRO A 271 13.06 -20.54 10.16
N TYR A 272 12.82 -19.59 11.07
CA TYR A 272 13.47 -18.29 11.03
C TYR A 272 14.98 -18.42 11.17
N HIS A 273 15.71 -17.57 10.44
CA HIS A 273 17.13 -17.34 10.64
C HIS A 273 17.48 -15.89 10.24
N PRO A 274 18.36 -15.18 10.97
CA PRO A 274 18.81 -13.83 10.62
C PRO A 274 19.56 -13.75 9.27
N ALA A 275 19.90 -14.88 8.67
CA ALA A 275 20.46 -14.93 7.32
C ALA A 275 19.41 -14.64 6.23
N TYR A 276 18.11 -14.67 6.54
CA TYR A 276 17.02 -14.35 5.60
C TYR A 276 16.52 -12.92 5.78
N HIS A 277 16.22 -12.51 7.01
CA HIS A 277 15.55 -11.25 7.33
C HIS A 277 16.46 -10.38 8.22
N PRO A 278 16.48 -9.04 8.08
CA PRO A 278 15.56 -8.21 7.26
C PRO A 278 16.03 -7.92 5.84
N TRP A 279 17.30 -8.14 5.50
CA TRP A 279 17.88 -7.59 4.27
C TRP A 279 18.43 -8.61 3.27
N THR A 280 18.92 -9.73 3.77
CA THR A 280 19.70 -10.69 2.99
C THR A 280 18.86 -11.70 2.22
N TRP A 281 17.53 -11.59 2.28
CA TRP A 281 16.57 -12.45 1.57
C TRP A 281 16.83 -12.52 0.06
N ARG A 282 17.40 -11.47 -0.56
CA ARG A 282 17.78 -11.47 -1.99
C ARG A 282 18.83 -12.52 -2.36
N ASN A 283 19.60 -13.01 -1.39
CA ASN A 283 20.60 -14.06 -1.61
C ASN A 283 19.95 -15.46 -1.72
N TRP A 284 18.67 -15.59 -1.41
CA TRP A 284 17.98 -16.88 -1.31
C TRP A 284 16.97 -17.01 -2.42
N TRP A 285 17.13 -18.06 -3.23
CA TRP A 285 16.30 -18.29 -4.41
C TRP A 285 14.81 -18.32 -4.10
N GLU A 286 14.38 -18.77 -2.92
CA GLU A 286 12.96 -18.82 -2.59
C GLU A 286 12.36 -17.48 -2.16
N PHE A 287 13.18 -16.46 -1.89
CA PHE A 287 12.72 -15.16 -1.40
C PHE A 287 12.99 -14.00 -2.35
N GLY A 288 14.01 -14.13 -3.20
CA GLY A 288 14.44 -13.09 -4.12
C GLY A 288 14.94 -13.64 -5.46
N THR A 289 15.19 -12.72 -6.37
CA THR A 289 15.60 -12.97 -7.77
C THR A 289 17.09 -12.70 -8.03
N GLY A 290 17.88 -12.57 -6.96
CA GLY A 290 19.30 -12.25 -7.01
C GLY A 290 19.59 -10.87 -7.62
N LEU A 291 20.84 -10.69 -8.06
CA LEU A 291 21.32 -9.40 -8.59
C LEU A 291 20.64 -9.00 -9.90
N LEU A 292 20.22 -9.99 -10.70
CA LEU A 292 19.57 -9.73 -11.99
C LEU A 292 18.20 -9.07 -11.79
N GLY A 293 17.38 -9.56 -10.86
CA GLY A 293 16.11 -8.89 -10.58
C GLY A 293 16.25 -7.64 -9.70
N ASP A 294 17.29 -7.54 -8.86
CA ASP A 294 17.51 -6.33 -8.05
C ASP A 294 18.05 -5.13 -8.85
N LEU A 295 19.09 -5.34 -9.67
CA LEU A 295 19.75 -4.26 -10.43
C LEU A 295 19.65 -4.43 -11.95
N GLY A 296 19.53 -5.66 -12.46
CA GLY A 296 19.39 -5.88 -13.89
C GLY A 296 18.15 -5.20 -14.46
N CYS A 297 17.02 -5.24 -13.75
CA CYS A 297 15.80 -4.55 -14.17
C CYS A 297 15.98 -3.03 -14.29
N HIS A 298 16.82 -2.39 -13.47
CA HIS A 298 17.12 -0.96 -13.59
C HIS A 298 18.00 -0.65 -14.79
N LYS A 299 19.04 -1.47 -15.00
CA LYS A 299 20.11 -1.16 -15.95
C LYS A 299 19.83 -1.64 -17.38
N LEU A 300 19.12 -2.76 -17.52
CA LEU A 300 18.80 -3.33 -18.83
C LEU A 300 17.57 -2.66 -19.46
N SER A 301 16.66 -2.09 -18.66
CA SER A 301 15.38 -1.60 -19.18
C SER A 301 15.50 -0.39 -20.10
N THR A 302 16.50 0.48 -19.95
CA THR A 302 16.60 1.74 -20.69
C THR A 302 16.71 1.58 -22.21
N VAL A 303 17.18 0.42 -22.69
CA VAL A 303 17.36 0.18 -24.13
C VAL A 303 16.15 -0.48 -24.80
N PHE A 304 15.10 -0.80 -24.03
CA PHE A 304 13.88 -1.47 -24.50
C PHE A 304 12.66 -0.55 -24.37
#